data_AF-A0A7W0N0U5-F1
#
_entry.id   AF-A0A7W0N0U5-F1
#
_cell.length_a   1.000
_cell.length_b   1.000
_cell.length_c   1.000
_cell.angle_alpha   90.00
_cell.angle_beta   90.00
_cell.angle_gamma   90.00
#
_symmetry.space_group_name_H-M   'P 1'
#
loop_
_entity.id
_entity.type
_entity.pdbx_description
1 polymer ?
#
loop_
_entity_poly.entity_id
_entity_poly.type
_entity_poly.pdbx_seq_one_letter_code
_entity_poly.pdbx_strand_id
1 'polypeptide(L)'
;MITLLVLAAATAALLLVLGRRAWEERASEPPGTIVWHGGYEAGNFGAWIPQSACTGRSYDPSEVGRGCAAVVADPTRHGSYSGRFELRASGAPADTERAEVYVGVAASGGREGKEWYYAWSTMFPAAGNSAGFSRGNSDFNVFTSWHNADGPCGGNVVFGIDALSTPAPRIYFTLAGRDSRECAQITSRRKYFLPLRYDHWYDFVARIKWSSDPGRGSVEVWVDGE
;
A
#
# COMPACT_ATOMS: atom_id res chain seq x y z
N MET A 1 45.90 -61.66 -28.54
CA MET A 1 44.77 -61.27 -27.67
C MET A 1 45.11 -59.91 -27.08
N ILE A 2 44.56 -58.84 -27.67
CA ILE A 2 43.42 -58.05 -27.15
C ILE A 2 43.84 -57.13 -25.98
N THR A 3 44.15 -55.89 -26.35
CA THR A 3 43.54 -54.62 -25.88
C THR A 3 43.02 -54.54 -24.43
N LEU A 4 43.47 -53.55 -23.63
CA LEU A 4 42.68 -52.34 -23.32
C LEU A 4 43.42 -51.34 -22.41
N LEU A 5 43.38 -50.07 -22.82
CA LEU A 5 43.49 -48.88 -21.97
C LEU A 5 42.43 -48.90 -20.87
N VAL A 6 42.78 -48.45 -19.66
CA VAL A 6 41.81 -47.87 -18.72
C VAL A 6 42.37 -46.56 -18.20
N LEU A 7 41.74 -45.45 -18.62
CA LEU A 7 41.84 -44.13 -17.99
C LEU A 7 41.24 -44.21 -16.58
N ALA A 8 41.98 -43.75 -15.57
CA ALA A 8 41.42 -43.39 -14.28
C ALA A 8 41.11 -41.89 -14.28
N ALA A 9 39.82 -41.54 -14.35
CA ALA A 9 39.35 -40.18 -14.18
C ALA A 9 39.24 -39.86 -12.67
N ALA A 10 39.90 -38.79 -12.24
CA ALA A 10 39.77 -38.23 -10.90
C ALA A 10 38.50 -37.37 -10.83
N THR A 11 37.54 -37.76 -9.99
CA THR A 11 36.36 -36.96 -9.64
C THR A 11 36.72 -35.98 -8.53
N ALA A 12 36.84 -34.69 -8.88
CA ALA A 12 36.86 -33.60 -7.92
C ALA A 12 35.41 -33.28 -7.49
N ALA A 13 35.11 -33.45 -6.21
CA ALA A 13 33.86 -32.98 -5.61
C ALA A 13 33.91 -31.46 -5.43
N LEU A 14 33.15 -30.73 -6.25
CA LEU A 14 32.96 -29.29 -6.10
C LEU A 14 31.85 -29.03 -5.07
N LEU A 15 32.23 -28.65 -3.85
CA LEU A 15 31.32 -28.10 -2.84
C LEU A 15 30.87 -26.70 -3.30
N LEU A 16 29.67 -26.61 -3.88
CA LEU A 16 28.96 -25.36 -4.10
C LEU A 16 28.44 -24.83 -2.75
N VAL A 17 29.31 -24.13 -2.02
CA VAL A 17 28.89 -23.22 -0.96
C VAL A 17 28.42 -21.93 -1.65
N LEU A 18 27.17 -21.90 -2.09
CA LEU A 18 26.50 -20.64 -2.43
C LEU A 18 26.18 -19.90 -1.13
N GLY A 19 27.20 -19.23 -0.59
CA GLY A 19 27.01 -18.22 0.43
C GLY A 19 26.19 -17.08 -0.15
N ARG A 20 24.91 -16.99 0.22
CA ARG A 20 24.08 -15.80 0.00
C ARG A 20 24.66 -14.64 0.81
N ARG A 21 25.65 -13.96 0.25
CA ARG A 21 26.08 -12.63 0.67
C ARG A 21 25.77 -11.67 -0.48
N ALA A 22 25.30 -10.48 -0.12
CA ALA A 22 24.91 -9.34 -0.97
C ALA A 22 23.42 -9.29 -1.39
N TRP A 23 22.56 -8.90 -0.44
CA TRP A 23 21.37 -8.07 -0.71
C TRP A 23 21.24 -6.98 0.37
N GLU A 24 22.38 -6.40 0.76
CA GLU A 24 22.46 -5.18 1.59
C GLU A 24 23.15 -4.07 0.80
N GLU A 25 22.88 -3.97 -0.51
CA GLU A 25 22.89 -2.65 -1.11
C GLU A 25 21.71 -1.90 -0.52
N ARG A 26 21.97 -1.11 0.53
CA ARG A 26 21.11 0.03 0.83
C ARG A 26 21.05 0.82 -0.47
N ALA A 27 19.96 0.70 -1.21
CA ALA A 27 19.63 1.69 -2.22
C ALA A 27 19.80 3.06 -1.53
N SER A 28 20.78 3.85 -1.95
CA SER A 28 20.93 5.21 -1.45
C SER A 28 19.57 5.87 -1.62
N GLU A 29 19.01 6.43 -0.55
CA GLU A 29 17.73 7.13 -0.64
C GLU A 29 17.78 8.08 -1.84
N PRO A 30 16.74 8.09 -2.70
CA PRO A 30 16.74 8.95 -3.87
C PRO A 30 17.01 10.39 -3.43
N PRO A 31 17.79 11.17 -4.20
CA PRO A 31 18.12 12.55 -3.83
C PRO A 31 16.81 13.33 -3.61
N GLY A 32 16.58 13.74 -2.37
CA GLY A 32 15.34 14.35 -1.93
C GLY A 32 15.39 14.63 -0.44
N THR A 33 14.53 15.54 0.03
CA THR A 33 14.36 15.81 1.45
C THR A 33 13.06 15.16 1.90
N ILE A 34 13.14 14.27 2.89
CA ILE A 34 11.95 13.76 3.58
C ILE A 34 11.39 14.92 4.39
N VAL A 35 10.27 15.48 3.92
CA VAL A 35 9.60 16.61 4.60
C VAL A 35 8.64 16.14 5.70
N TRP A 36 8.26 14.87 5.67
CA TRP A 36 7.39 14.25 6.66
C TRP A 36 7.56 12.73 6.67
N HIS A 37 7.48 12.12 7.84
CA HIS A 37 7.57 10.67 8.02
C HIS A 37 6.46 10.16 8.94
N GLY A 38 5.68 9.20 8.43
CA GLY A 38 4.52 8.60 9.11
C GLY A 38 4.77 7.23 9.72
N GLY A 39 6.03 6.85 9.97
CA GLY A 39 6.33 5.57 10.60
C GLY A 39 5.77 5.44 12.03
N TYR A 40 5.78 4.22 12.55
CA TYR A 40 5.17 3.88 13.84
C TYR A 40 6.19 3.63 14.96
N GLU A 41 7.45 4.05 14.76
CA GLU A 41 8.58 3.74 15.65
C GLU A 41 8.43 4.26 17.08
N ALA A 42 7.56 5.25 17.31
CA ALA A 42 7.20 5.71 18.65
C ALA A 42 6.26 4.75 19.41
N GLY A 43 5.87 3.62 18.80
CA GLY A 43 4.92 2.65 19.36
C GLY A 43 3.47 3.17 19.43
N ASN A 44 3.15 4.24 18.70
CA ASN A 44 1.83 4.88 18.72
C ASN A 44 1.53 5.60 17.38
N PHE A 45 0.31 6.15 17.25
CA PHE A 45 -0.18 6.85 16.06
C PHE A 45 0.15 8.35 16.02
N GLY A 46 1.02 8.87 16.89
CA GLY A 46 1.20 10.32 17.12
C GLY A 46 1.72 11.14 15.94
N ALA A 47 2.27 10.49 14.90
CA ALA A 47 2.62 11.17 13.64
C ALA A 47 1.39 11.49 12.77
N TRP A 48 0.24 10.88 13.06
CA TRP A 48 -0.98 10.93 12.26
C TRP A 48 -2.13 11.58 13.02
N ILE A 49 -3.13 12.05 12.28
CA ILE A 49 -4.45 12.40 12.80
C ILE A 49 -5.31 11.14 12.77
N PRO A 50 -5.83 10.67 13.93
CA PRO A 50 -6.81 9.60 13.97
C PRO A 50 -8.08 9.99 13.21
N GLN A 51 -8.57 9.13 12.30
CA GLN A 51 -9.81 9.38 11.57
C GLN A 51 -10.91 8.41 11.99
N SER A 52 -10.61 7.11 11.93
CA SER A 52 -11.58 6.09 12.28
C SER A 52 -10.88 4.77 12.56
N ALA A 53 -11.41 4.02 13.51
CA ALA A 53 -11.21 2.58 13.59
C ALA A 53 -12.53 2.01 14.11
N CYS A 54 -13.05 0.96 13.48
CA CYS A 54 -14.25 0.18 13.83
C CYS A 54 -15.50 0.44 12.95
N THR A 55 -16.50 -0.40 13.17
CA THR A 55 -17.53 -0.74 12.18
C THR A 55 -18.75 0.17 12.23
N GLY A 56 -19.18 0.64 11.05
CA GLY A 56 -20.59 0.76 10.70
C GLY A 56 -21.45 1.86 11.32
N ARG A 57 -20.99 2.56 12.37
CA ARG A 57 -21.86 3.51 13.10
C ARG A 57 -21.24 4.87 13.40
N SER A 58 -19.91 5.00 13.37
CA SER A 58 -19.26 6.30 13.59
C SER A 58 -17.79 6.31 13.15
N TYR A 59 -17.33 7.46 12.67
CA TYR A 59 -15.91 7.82 12.57
C TYR A 59 -15.40 8.21 13.96
N ASP A 60 -15.31 7.26 14.89
CA ASP A 60 -14.83 7.53 16.24
C ASP A 60 -13.29 7.44 16.27
N PRO A 61 -12.58 8.57 16.44
CA PRO A 61 -11.12 8.53 16.45
C PRO A 61 -10.55 7.91 17.74
N SER A 62 -11.36 7.73 18.79
CA SER A 62 -10.91 7.17 20.08
C SER A 62 -10.57 5.67 20.02
N GLU A 63 -11.07 4.99 19.00
CA GLU A 63 -10.81 3.57 18.73
C GLU A 63 -9.46 3.31 18.02
N VAL A 64 -8.84 4.36 17.45
CA VAL A 64 -7.51 4.26 16.83
C VAL A 64 -6.48 3.97 17.92
N GLY A 65 -5.77 2.85 17.79
CA GLY A 65 -4.85 2.35 18.82
C GLY A 65 -5.47 1.46 19.88
N ARG A 66 -6.79 1.21 19.84
CA ARG A 66 -7.51 0.37 20.82
C ARG A 66 -8.40 -0.70 20.19
N GLY A 67 -8.70 -0.61 18.90
CA GLY A 67 -9.61 -1.53 18.20
C GLY A 67 -9.08 -1.99 16.84
N CYS A 68 -9.80 -1.65 15.78
CA CYS A 68 -9.50 -1.99 14.38
C CYS A 68 -8.21 -1.34 13.82
N ALA A 69 -7.53 -0.50 14.59
CA ALA A 69 -6.19 -0.03 14.29
C ALA A 69 -5.30 -0.19 15.52
N ALA A 70 -4.11 -0.77 15.35
CA ALA A 70 -3.14 -0.96 16.42
C ALA A 70 -1.71 -0.78 15.88
N VAL A 71 -0.79 -0.34 16.74
CA VAL A 71 0.65 -0.43 16.44
C VAL A 71 1.15 -1.78 16.94
N VAL A 72 1.82 -2.53 16.07
CA VAL A 72 2.29 -3.89 16.33
C VAL A 72 3.81 -3.99 16.10
N ALA A 73 4.45 -4.91 16.81
CA ALA A 73 5.88 -5.20 16.68
C ALA A 73 6.19 -6.33 15.68
N ASP A 74 5.17 -7.06 15.22
CA ASP A 74 5.28 -8.10 14.19
C ASP A 74 3.92 -8.28 13.49
N PRO A 75 3.87 -8.41 12.15
CA PRO A 75 4.98 -8.23 11.20
C PRO A 75 5.37 -6.76 11.04
N THR A 76 6.65 -6.49 10.72
CA THR A 76 7.18 -5.14 10.47
C THR A 76 8.01 -5.09 9.19
N ARG A 77 7.83 -4.02 8.40
CA ARG A 77 8.65 -3.80 7.20
C ARG A 77 10.01 -3.18 7.50
N HIS A 78 10.03 -2.19 8.38
CA HIS A 78 11.21 -1.42 8.75
C HIS A 78 11.13 -1.07 10.24
N GLY A 79 12.28 -0.98 10.90
CA GLY A 79 12.35 -0.62 12.31
C GLY A 79 11.72 -1.67 13.21
N SER A 80 11.04 -1.20 14.25
CA SER A 80 10.49 -2.05 15.32
C SER A 80 8.96 -2.13 15.29
N TYR A 81 8.28 -1.26 14.55
CA TYR A 81 6.83 -1.14 14.62
C TYR A 81 6.15 -0.90 13.27
N SER A 82 4.91 -1.37 13.14
CA SER A 82 4.06 -1.12 11.99
C SER A 82 2.61 -0.92 12.41
N GLY A 83 1.85 -0.15 11.63
CA GLY A 83 0.42 0.02 11.82
C GLY A 83 -0.33 -1.20 11.25
N ARG A 84 -1.17 -1.82 12.07
CA ARG A 84 -2.12 -2.86 11.65
C ARG A 84 -3.52 -2.27 11.62
N PHE A 85 -4.17 -2.34 10.46
CA PHE A 85 -5.53 -1.89 10.23
C PHE A 85 -6.38 -3.08 9.82
N GLU A 86 -7.48 -3.32 10.53
CA GLU A 86 -8.29 -4.52 10.40
C GLU A 86 -9.77 -4.15 10.37
N LEU A 87 -10.44 -4.53 9.27
CA LEU A 87 -11.89 -4.49 9.18
C LEU A 87 -12.43 -5.92 9.22
N ARG A 88 -13.47 -6.13 10.02
CA ARG A 88 -14.19 -7.40 10.10
C ARG A 88 -15.59 -7.18 9.58
N ALA A 89 -16.08 -8.13 8.77
CA ALA A 89 -17.45 -8.09 8.28
C ALA A 89 -18.43 -7.99 9.46
N SER A 90 -19.11 -6.85 9.60
CA SER A 90 -20.00 -6.57 10.72
C SER A 90 -21.48 -6.49 10.35
N GLY A 91 -21.80 -6.71 9.07
CA GLY A 91 -23.14 -6.52 8.52
C GLY A 91 -23.56 -5.05 8.38
N ALA A 92 -22.67 -4.10 8.68
CA ALA A 92 -22.86 -2.68 8.41
C ALA A 92 -22.85 -2.36 6.90
N PRO A 93 -23.44 -1.23 6.47
CA PRO A 93 -23.29 -0.76 5.10
C PRO A 93 -21.83 -0.60 4.71
N ALA A 94 -21.47 -1.11 3.53
CA ALA A 94 -20.09 -1.21 3.07
C ALA A 94 -19.34 0.12 2.98
N ASP A 95 -20.06 1.25 2.85
CA ASP A 95 -19.51 2.60 2.71
C ASP A 95 -19.11 3.26 4.04
N THR A 96 -19.37 2.60 5.17
CA THR A 96 -19.14 3.14 6.51
C THR A 96 -18.02 2.47 7.30
N GLU A 97 -17.48 1.34 6.84
CA GLU A 97 -16.41 0.61 7.55
C GLU A 97 -15.04 1.15 7.17
N ARG A 98 -14.32 1.73 8.14
CA ARG A 98 -12.99 2.32 7.94
C ARG A 98 -12.08 2.10 9.15
N ALA A 99 -10.82 1.88 8.85
CA ALA A 99 -9.72 1.86 9.80
C ALA A 99 -8.60 2.70 9.17
N GLU A 100 -8.62 4.00 9.44
CA GLU A 100 -7.86 5.00 8.70
C GLU A 100 -7.20 6.00 9.64
N VAL A 101 -6.00 6.40 9.24
CA VAL A 101 -5.29 7.57 9.76
C VAL A 101 -4.91 8.46 8.59
N TYR A 102 -4.79 9.75 8.84
CA TYR A 102 -4.48 10.70 7.77
C TYR A 102 -3.60 11.84 8.28
N VAL A 103 -3.12 12.65 7.34
CA VAL A 103 -2.55 13.96 7.62
C VAL A 103 -3.18 15.01 6.72
N GLY A 104 -3.22 16.26 7.20
CA GLY A 104 -3.72 17.38 6.41
C GLY A 104 -2.77 17.80 5.28
N VAL A 105 -3.27 18.66 4.40
CA VAL A 105 -2.55 19.21 3.23
C VAL A 105 -1.21 19.87 3.59
N ALA A 106 -1.08 20.43 4.81
CA ALA A 106 0.18 21.01 5.28
C ALA A 106 1.31 19.98 5.38
N ALA A 107 1.00 18.74 5.80
CA ALA A 107 1.97 17.67 5.93
C ALA A 107 2.07 16.81 4.66
N SER A 108 0.95 16.53 3.99
CA SER A 108 0.97 15.76 2.72
C SER A 108 1.47 16.58 1.53
N GLY A 109 1.47 17.92 1.60
CA GLY A 109 1.97 18.79 0.54
C GLY A 109 1.10 18.88 -0.72
N GLY A 110 -0.02 18.14 -0.80
CA GLY A 110 -0.88 18.04 -1.98
C GLY A 110 -1.59 19.35 -2.33
N ARG A 111 -0.92 20.23 -3.08
CA ARG A 111 -1.39 21.57 -3.43
C ARG A 111 -1.16 21.84 -4.91
N GLU A 112 -2.03 22.64 -5.52
CA GLU A 112 -1.94 23.06 -6.93
C GLU A 112 -0.52 23.50 -7.31
N GLY A 113 -0.03 22.96 -8.43
CA GLY A 113 1.29 23.26 -9.00
C GLY A 113 2.47 22.64 -8.25
N LYS A 114 2.25 21.84 -7.20
CA LYS A 114 3.31 21.14 -6.48
C LYS A 114 3.49 19.72 -6.99
N GLU A 115 4.71 19.24 -6.85
CA GLU A 115 5.08 17.86 -7.15
C GLU A 115 5.70 17.23 -5.92
N TRP A 116 5.24 16.03 -5.57
CA TRP A 116 5.70 15.30 -4.40
C TRP A 116 5.85 13.81 -4.70
N TYR A 117 6.78 13.20 -3.98
CA TYR A 117 6.91 11.75 -3.88
C TYR A 117 6.29 11.30 -2.57
N TYR A 118 5.40 10.31 -2.66
CA TYR A 118 4.81 9.62 -1.53
C TYR A 118 5.30 8.18 -1.56
N ALA A 119 5.96 7.73 -0.50
CA ALA A 119 6.45 6.36 -0.39
C ALA A 119 5.87 5.70 0.86
N TRP A 120 5.40 4.47 0.72
CA TRP A 120 4.88 3.68 1.83
C TRP A 120 5.00 2.20 1.52
N SER A 121 4.85 1.37 2.56
CA SER A 121 4.76 -0.07 2.40
C SER A 121 3.44 -0.60 2.95
N THR A 122 2.88 -1.63 2.34
CA THR A 122 1.67 -2.28 2.83
C THR A 122 1.79 -3.79 2.65
N MET A 123 1.44 -4.54 3.69
CA MET A 123 1.35 -6.00 3.64
C MET A 123 -0.09 -6.42 3.95
N PHE A 124 -0.52 -7.46 3.24
CA PHE A 124 -1.83 -8.07 3.41
C PHE A 124 -1.63 -9.46 4.02
N PRO A 125 -2.01 -9.68 5.28
CA PRO A 125 -1.72 -10.96 5.95
C PRO A 125 -2.62 -12.07 5.40
N ALA A 126 -2.09 -13.29 5.30
CA ALA A 126 -2.91 -14.48 5.07
C ALA A 126 -3.58 -14.94 6.38
N ALA A 127 -2.82 -14.90 7.48
CA ALA A 127 -3.32 -15.25 8.81
C ALA A 127 -4.41 -14.25 9.25
N GLY A 128 -5.54 -14.77 9.74
CA GLY A 128 -6.70 -13.95 10.12
C GLY A 128 -7.52 -13.40 8.95
N ASN A 129 -7.12 -13.65 7.70
CA ASN A 129 -7.79 -13.18 6.49
C ASN A 129 -8.28 -14.34 5.62
N SER A 130 -8.82 -15.39 6.23
CA SER A 130 -9.26 -16.61 5.53
C SER A 130 -10.42 -16.38 4.55
N ALA A 131 -11.24 -15.35 4.79
CA ALA A 131 -12.29 -14.91 3.89
C ALA A 131 -11.77 -14.06 2.71
N GLY A 132 -10.52 -13.60 2.78
CA GLY A 132 -9.93 -12.68 1.84
C GLY A 132 -10.68 -11.34 1.78
N PHE A 133 -10.42 -10.60 0.70
CA PHE A 133 -11.12 -9.36 0.41
C PHE A 133 -12.54 -9.61 -0.09
N SER A 134 -13.49 -8.78 0.35
CA SER A 134 -14.88 -8.89 -0.07
C SER A 134 -15.01 -8.75 -1.58
N ARG A 135 -15.66 -9.73 -2.21
CA ARG A 135 -16.04 -9.70 -3.63
C ARG A 135 -17.27 -8.83 -3.88
N GLY A 136 -18.10 -8.59 -2.86
CA GLY A 136 -19.31 -7.79 -2.98
C GLY A 136 -19.08 -6.28 -3.04
N ASN A 137 -17.91 -5.81 -2.57
CA ASN A 137 -17.58 -4.39 -2.38
C ASN A 137 -16.22 -4.03 -3.01
N SER A 138 -15.90 -4.54 -4.20
CA SER A 138 -14.55 -4.45 -4.78
C SER A 138 -13.98 -3.04 -4.94
N ASP A 139 -14.84 -2.02 -5.07
CA ASP A 139 -14.40 -0.62 -5.17
C ASP A 139 -14.12 0.04 -3.81
N PHE A 140 -14.34 -0.68 -2.70
CA PHE A 140 -14.22 -0.17 -1.34
C PHE A 140 -13.13 -0.88 -0.49
N ASN A 141 -12.36 -1.80 -1.09
CA ASN A 141 -11.17 -2.37 -0.44
C ASN A 141 -9.97 -1.41 -0.57
N VAL A 142 -10.15 -0.15 -0.20
CA VAL A 142 -9.14 0.91 -0.32
C VAL A 142 -8.18 0.83 0.86
N PHE A 143 -6.87 0.91 0.59
CA PHE A 143 -5.84 0.91 1.63
C PHE A 143 -4.99 2.19 1.65
N THR A 144 -5.07 3.03 0.61
CA THR A 144 -4.43 4.35 0.59
C THR A 144 -5.19 5.26 -0.37
N SER A 145 -5.45 6.50 0.04
CA SER A 145 -6.11 7.48 -0.82
C SER A 145 -5.65 8.91 -0.53
N TRP A 146 -5.83 9.76 -1.55
CA TRP A 146 -5.76 11.21 -1.42
C TRP A 146 -7.12 11.79 -1.75
N HIS A 147 -7.63 12.60 -0.83
CA HIS A 147 -8.92 13.27 -0.96
C HIS A 147 -8.72 14.75 -1.28
N ASN A 148 -9.64 15.31 -2.05
CA ASN A 148 -9.78 16.76 -2.14
C ASN A 148 -10.07 17.32 -0.75
N ALA A 149 -9.18 18.19 -0.25
CA ALA A 149 -9.34 18.78 1.08
C ALA A 149 -10.60 19.66 1.20
N ASP A 150 -11.01 20.27 0.09
CA ASP A 150 -12.12 21.23 0.03
C ASP A 150 -13.39 20.64 -0.61
N GLY A 151 -13.45 19.33 -0.85
CA GLY A 151 -14.54 18.68 -1.58
C GLY A 151 -15.12 17.46 -0.87
N PRO A 152 -16.46 17.29 -0.82
CA PRO A 152 -17.09 16.17 -0.12
C PRO A 152 -17.01 14.84 -0.89
N CYS A 153 -16.45 14.84 -2.10
CA CYS A 153 -16.68 13.81 -3.09
C CYS A 153 -15.72 12.60 -3.03
N GLY A 154 -14.97 12.43 -1.94
CA GLY A 154 -14.09 11.27 -1.74
C GLY A 154 -12.73 11.37 -2.42
N GLY A 155 -12.03 10.23 -2.51
CA GLY A 155 -10.64 10.15 -2.98
C GLY A 155 -10.50 10.35 -4.49
N ASN A 156 -9.53 11.17 -4.88
CA ASN A 156 -9.15 11.42 -6.26
C ASN A 156 -8.04 10.47 -6.74
N VAL A 157 -7.14 10.11 -5.85
CA VAL A 157 -6.07 9.13 -6.11
C VAL A 157 -6.27 8.02 -5.11
N VAL A 158 -6.48 6.79 -5.59
CA VAL A 158 -6.91 5.68 -4.75
C VAL A 158 -6.17 4.40 -5.10
N PHE A 159 -5.66 3.72 -4.09
CA PHE A 159 -5.14 2.37 -4.16
C PHE A 159 -6.07 1.41 -3.42
N GLY A 160 -6.40 0.29 -4.05
CA GLY A 160 -7.26 -0.71 -3.43
C GLY A 160 -7.08 -2.11 -4.00
N ILE A 161 -7.89 -3.05 -3.51
CA ILE A 161 -7.88 -4.45 -3.93
C ILE A 161 -9.16 -4.78 -4.69
N ASP A 162 -9.01 -5.16 -5.97
CA ASP A 162 -10.09 -5.75 -6.74
C ASP A 162 -10.10 -7.27 -6.54
N ALA A 163 -11.08 -7.75 -5.77
CA ALA A 163 -11.33 -9.16 -5.54
C ALA A 163 -12.55 -9.70 -6.34
N LEU A 164 -13.23 -8.85 -7.10
CA LEU A 164 -14.43 -9.22 -7.85
C LEU A 164 -14.07 -9.63 -9.28
N SER A 165 -13.35 -8.78 -10.00
CA SER A 165 -13.24 -8.87 -11.46
C SER A 165 -12.25 -9.93 -11.94
N THR A 166 -11.51 -10.58 -11.03
CA THR A 166 -10.51 -11.59 -11.37
C THR A 166 -10.53 -12.76 -10.38
N PRO A 167 -10.13 -13.99 -10.78
CA PRO A 167 -10.09 -15.15 -9.88
C PRO A 167 -9.10 -15.01 -8.72
N ALA A 168 -8.06 -14.18 -8.87
CA ALA A 168 -7.07 -13.89 -7.85
C ALA A 168 -7.06 -12.37 -7.60
N PRO A 169 -7.26 -11.88 -6.36
CA PRO A 169 -7.33 -10.46 -6.08
C PRO A 169 -6.14 -9.68 -6.65
N ARG A 170 -6.36 -8.45 -7.11
CA ARG A 170 -5.31 -7.61 -7.69
C ARG A 170 -5.30 -6.24 -7.03
N ILE A 171 -4.10 -5.69 -6.86
CA ILE A 171 -3.96 -4.28 -6.48
C ILE A 171 -4.36 -3.43 -7.69
N TYR A 172 -5.21 -2.44 -7.47
CA TYR A 172 -5.54 -1.43 -8.46
C TYR A 172 -5.09 -0.04 -8.00
N PHE A 173 -4.86 0.81 -8.99
CA PHE A 173 -4.76 2.25 -8.85
C PHE A 173 -5.91 2.90 -9.63
N THR A 174 -6.58 3.88 -9.04
CA THR A 174 -7.61 4.69 -9.70
C THR A 174 -7.29 6.17 -9.54
N LEU A 175 -7.28 6.87 -10.68
CA LEU A 175 -7.39 8.32 -10.73
C LEU A 175 -8.84 8.70 -11.05
N ALA A 176 -9.52 9.32 -10.09
CA ALA A 176 -10.89 9.77 -10.19
C ALA A 176 -10.99 11.30 -10.10
N GLY A 177 -11.53 11.92 -11.14
CA GLY A 177 -11.97 13.32 -11.10
C GLY A 177 -13.46 13.35 -10.84
N ARG A 178 -13.90 14.15 -9.89
CA ARG A 178 -15.31 14.27 -9.51
C ARG A 178 -15.75 15.72 -9.53
N ASP A 179 -16.99 15.93 -9.92
CA ASP A 179 -17.64 17.23 -9.78
C ASP A 179 -17.73 17.59 -8.30
N SER A 180 -17.23 18.77 -7.91
CA SER A 180 -17.20 19.17 -6.50
C SER A 180 -18.57 19.47 -5.88
N ARG A 181 -19.62 19.67 -6.69
CA ARG A 181 -20.98 19.98 -6.22
C ARG A 181 -21.85 18.74 -6.13
N GLU A 182 -21.77 17.87 -7.14
CA GLU A 182 -22.66 16.70 -7.28
C GLU A 182 -21.95 15.37 -6.97
N CYS A 183 -20.64 15.38 -6.82
CA CYS A 183 -19.79 14.19 -6.64
C CYS A 183 -19.87 13.16 -7.77
N ALA A 184 -20.52 13.53 -8.87
CA ALA A 184 -20.55 12.78 -10.11
C ALA A 184 -19.13 12.55 -10.63
N GLN A 185 -18.85 11.33 -11.06
CA GLN A 185 -17.54 10.97 -11.60
C GLN A 185 -17.39 11.57 -13.00
N ILE A 186 -16.47 12.53 -13.15
CA ILE A 186 -16.15 13.20 -14.42
C ILE A 186 -15.07 12.43 -15.18
N THR A 187 -14.07 11.89 -14.46
CA THR A 187 -13.05 11.05 -15.07
C THR A 187 -12.74 9.86 -14.18
N SER A 188 -12.42 8.72 -14.80
CA SER A 188 -11.87 7.57 -14.11
C SER A 188 -10.87 6.87 -15.00
N ARG A 189 -9.66 6.70 -14.48
CA ARG A 189 -8.62 5.87 -15.07
C ARG A 189 -8.22 4.84 -14.04
N ARG A 190 -8.42 3.57 -14.36
CA ARG A 190 -8.00 2.45 -13.50
C ARG A 190 -6.85 1.70 -14.15
N LYS A 191 -5.87 1.31 -13.33
CA LYS A 191 -4.76 0.43 -13.68
C LYS A 191 -4.72 -0.71 -12.67
N TYR A 192 -4.34 -1.89 -13.13
CA TYR A 192 -4.16 -3.07 -12.30
C TYR A 192 -2.69 -3.42 -12.29
N PHE A 193 -2.18 -3.75 -11.11
CA PHE A 193 -0.83 -4.27 -10.92
C PHE A 193 -0.86 -5.81 -10.89
N LEU A 194 0.24 -6.40 -10.44
CA LEU A 194 0.40 -7.85 -10.28
C LEU A 194 -0.69 -8.44 -9.36
N PRO A 195 -0.96 -9.76 -9.48
CA PRO A 195 -1.80 -10.47 -8.51
C PRO A 195 -1.31 -10.24 -7.08
N LEU A 196 -2.27 -10.17 -6.16
CA LEU A 196 -2.02 -10.04 -4.74
C LEU A 196 -1.29 -11.29 -4.22
N ARG A 197 -0.22 -11.05 -3.47
CA ARG A 197 0.57 -12.00 -2.70
C ARG A 197 0.36 -11.66 -1.24
N TYR A 198 -0.22 -12.59 -0.50
CA TYR A 198 -0.35 -12.44 0.95
C TYR A 198 1.02 -12.58 1.62
N ASP A 199 1.15 -12.02 2.81
CA ASP A 199 2.36 -12.00 3.65
C ASP A 199 3.59 -11.39 2.95
N HIS A 200 3.36 -10.58 1.91
CA HIS A 200 4.38 -9.83 1.18
C HIS A 200 4.22 -8.34 1.47
N TRP A 201 5.32 -7.68 1.84
CA TRP A 201 5.36 -6.23 1.93
C TRP A 201 5.56 -5.65 0.54
N TYR A 202 4.53 -4.97 0.05
CA TYR A 202 4.62 -4.17 -1.15
C TYR A 202 5.22 -2.82 -0.84
N ASP A 203 6.17 -2.36 -1.64
CA ASP A 203 6.74 -1.03 -1.57
C ASP A 203 6.17 -0.15 -2.68
N PHE A 204 5.44 0.88 -2.29
CA PHE A 204 4.81 1.82 -3.21
C PHE A 204 5.57 3.13 -3.24
N VAL A 205 5.73 3.68 -4.43
CA VAL A 205 6.09 5.08 -4.64
C VAL A 205 5.08 5.70 -5.60
N ALA A 206 4.49 6.83 -5.22
CA ALA A 206 3.69 7.65 -6.10
C ALA A 206 4.33 9.03 -6.26
N ARG A 207 4.69 9.41 -7.49
CA ARG A 207 5.05 10.78 -7.84
C ARG A 207 3.81 11.47 -8.38
N ILE A 208 3.34 12.49 -7.66
CA ILE A 208 2.13 13.22 -8.03
C ILE A 208 2.48 14.67 -8.29
N LYS A 209 2.18 15.13 -9.50
CA LYS A 209 2.13 16.55 -9.86
C LYS A 209 0.68 17.01 -9.79
N TRP A 210 0.39 17.79 -8.75
CA TRP A 210 -0.95 18.27 -8.44
C TRP A 210 -1.32 19.43 -9.36
N SER A 211 -2.44 19.28 -10.06
CA SER A 211 -2.98 20.29 -10.96
C SER A 211 -4.47 20.05 -11.19
N SER A 212 -5.25 21.11 -11.11
CA SER A 212 -6.65 21.18 -11.51
C SER A 212 -6.82 21.14 -13.04
N ASP A 213 -5.77 21.51 -13.77
CA ASP A 213 -5.69 21.37 -15.22
C ASP A 213 -5.28 19.93 -15.59
N PRO A 214 -6.14 19.17 -16.29
CA PRO A 214 -5.88 17.77 -16.65
C PRO A 214 -4.74 17.59 -17.66
N GLY A 215 -4.30 18.66 -18.35
CA GLY A 215 -3.15 18.63 -19.25
C GLY A 215 -1.81 18.87 -18.54
N ARG A 216 -1.81 19.26 -17.26
CA ARG A 216 -0.60 19.60 -16.50
C ARG A 216 -0.33 18.68 -15.31
N GLY A 217 -1.36 18.04 -14.78
CA GLY A 217 -1.25 17.08 -13.69
C GLY A 217 -0.78 15.71 -14.17
N SER A 218 -0.08 14.98 -13.32
CA SER A 218 0.37 13.63 -13.61
C SER A 218 0.49 12.80 -12.34
N VAL A 219 0.32 11.49 -12.49
CA VAL A 219 0.63 10.50 -11.46
C VAL A 219 1.46 9.40 -12.10
N GLU A 220 2.62 9.15 -11.53
CA GLU A 220 3.47 8.00 -11.82
C GLU A 220 3.53 7.12 -10.57
N VAL A 221 3.44 5.81 -10.73
CA VAL A 221 3.38 4.85 -9.63
C VAL A 221 4.37 3.73 -9.90
N TRP A 222 5.15 3.40 -8.88
CA TRP A 222 6.00 2.22 -8.83
C TRP A 222 5.55 1.29 -7.72
N VAL A 223 5.57 -0.01 -7.98
CA VAL A 223 5.26 -1.06 -6.99
C VAL A 223 6.39 -2.08 -7.01
N ASP A 224 7.05 -2.28 -5.87
CA ASP A 224 8.24 -3.14 -5.73
C ASP A 224 9.38 -2.78 -6.71
N GLY A 225 9.47 -1.49 -7.07
CA GLY A 225 10.49 -0.95 -7.98
C GLY A 225 10.11 -0.96 -9.47
N GLU A 226 8.94 -1.50 -9.84
CA GLU A 226 8.42 -1.58 -11.21
C GLU A 226 7.36 -0.51 -11.52
#